data_AF-A0A0D0AH15-F1
#
_entry.id   AF-A0A0D0AH15-F1
#
_cell.length_a   1.000
_cell.length_b   1.000
_cell.length_c   1.000
_cell.angle_alpha   90.00
_cell.angle_beta   90.00
_cell.angle_gamma   90.00
#
_symmetry.space_group_name_H-M   'P 1'
#
loop_
_entity.id
_entity.type
_entity.pdbx_description
1 polymer ?
#
loop_
_entity_poly.entity_id
_entity_poly.type
_entity_poly.pdbx_seq_one_letter_code
_entity_poly.pdbx_strand_id
1 'polypeptide(L)'
;MHIPVSVLNRCGDSFIAADEKREKASTRFFTDTALVCRHDHVLWIANLTSAGEKQHYALALLDRLFKHIPTQMTIGLLYDIGCQLERSCRKWSFLDNSTLSRIAFAVAVFHAYGYQWPCQIVYHPRKRDGFGLSDGEGCERLWSFLKPLIPSLRVSGVHMLFSNQFINLTLRRSLISDYLSLILKFTT
;
A
#
# COMPACT_ATOMS: atom_id res chain seq x y z
N MET A 1 5.00 -20.27 -9.70
CA MET A 1 6.47 -20.26 -9.49
C MET A 1 6.73 -19.75 -8.08
N HIS A 2 7.47 -20.50 -7.25
CA HIS A 2 7.75 -20.09 -5.86
C HIS A 2 9.15 -19.46 -5.78
N ILE A 3 9.26 -18.27 -5.17
CA ILE A 3 10.55 -17.60 -4.99
C ILE A 3 11.24 -18.18 -3.75
N PRO A 4 12.55 -18.52 -3.81
CA PRO A 4 13.27 -19.02 -2.64
C PRO A 4 13.23 -18.04 -1.48
N VAL A 5 13.15 -18.56 -0.24
CA VAL A 5 13.13 -17.74 0.98
C VAL A 5 14.36 -16.84 1.09
N SER A 6 15.52 -17.30 0.64
CA SER A 6 16.76 -16.51 0.61
C SER A 6 16.62 -15.25 -0.26
N VAL A 7 15.92 -15.33 -1.39
CA VAL A 7 15.65 -14.20 -2.27
C VAL A 7 14.66 -13.24 -1.59
N LEU A 8 13.61 -13.76 -0.97
CA LEU A 8 12.65 -12.94 -0.22
C LEU A 8 13.32 -12.22 0.96
N ASN A 9 14.24 -12.87 1.68
CA ASN A 9 14.99 -12.21 2.75
C ASN A 9 15.82 -11.04 2.20
N ARG A 10 16.62 -11.27 1.14
CA ARG A 10 17.39 -10.20 0.49
C ARG A 10 16.52 -9.08 -0.06
N CYS A 11 15.32 -9.40 -0.56
CA CYS A 11 14.35 -8.38 -0.95
C CYS A 11 13.94 -7.55 0.26
N GLY A 12 13.59 -8.18 1.39
CA GLY A 12 13.21 -7.46 2.62
C GLY A 12 14.32 -6.52 3.11
N ASP A 13 15.57 -6.98 3.06
CA ASP A 13 16.75 -6.19 3.46
C ASP A 13 17.02 -5.00 2.52
N SER A 14 16.49 -5.02 1.29
CA SER A 14 16.73 -3.97 0.29
C SER A 14 15.81 -2.75 0.44
N PHE A 15 14.69 -2.85 1.18
CA PHE A 15 13.72 -1.76 1.30
C PHE A 15 13.77 -1.10 2.66
N ILE A 16 13.97 0.22 2.66
CA ILE A 16 13.93 1.03 3.86
C ILE A 16 12.48 1.11 4.42
N ALA A 17 11.45 0.92 3.59
CA ALA A 17 10.04 0.83 4.00
C ALA A 17 9.73 -0.42 4.84
N ALA A 18 10.50 -1.51 4.67
CA ALA A 18 10.33 -2.76 5.41
C ALA A 18 11.21 -2.83 6.67
N ASP A 19 12.09 -1.85 6.89
CA ASP A 19 13.00 -1.81 8.02
C ASP A 19 12.27 -1.28 9.27
N GLU A 20 11.67 -2.21 10.04
CA GLU A 20 11.02 -1.91 11.33
C GLU A 20 11.97 -1.26 12.35
N LYS A 21 13.31 -1.37 12.17
CA LYS A 21 14.30 -0.82 13.10
C LYS A 21 14.62 0.65 12.84
N ARG A 22 14.21 1.20 11.69
CA ARG A 22 14.32 2.62 11.39
C ARG A 22 12.97 3.29 11.60
N GLU A 23 12.82 3.97 12.75
CA GLU A 23 11.72 4.93 12.93
C GLU A 23 11.88 6.07 11.91
N LYS A 24 11.20 5.95 10.77
CA LYS A 24 11.12 7.03 9.77
C LYS A 24 10.17 8.15 10.16
N ALA A 25 9.36 7.95 11.20
CA ALA A 25 8.35 8.91 11.64
C ALA A 25 8.46 9.14 13.14
N SER A 26 8.59 10.42 13.51
CA SER A 26 8.48 10.86 14.89
C SER A 26 7.08 10.53 15.44
N THR A 27 7.01 9.99 16.66
CA THR A 27 5.79 9.69 17.44
C THR A 27 4.83 10.87 17.68
N ARG A 28 5.16 12.07 17.20
CA ARG A 28 4.35 13.29 17.32
C ARG A 28 3.53 13.62 16.07
N PHE A 29 3.64 12.83 15.00
CA PHE A 29 3.05 13.14 13.70
C PHE A 29 2.29 11.94 13.11
N PHE A 30 1.06 12.19 12.67
CA PHE A 30 0.20 11.19 12.04
C PHE A 30 0.42 11.25 10.53
N THR A 31 0.91 10.15 9.96
CA THR A 31 0.98 9.94 8.51
C THR A 31 -0.30 9.25 8.05
N ASP A 32 -0.60 9.24 6.75
CA ASP A 32 -1.80 8.59 6.21
C ASP A 32 -1.38 7.56 5.16
N THR A 33 -2.09 6.45 5.08
CA THR A 33 -2.00 5.49 3.96
C THR A 33 -3.33 5.40 3.24
N ALA A 34 -3.30 5.15 1.94
CA ALA A 34 -4.49 5.10 1.11
C ALA A 34 -4.55 3.82 0.28
N LEU A 35 -5.77 3.38 0.04
CA LEU A 35 -6.13 2.36 -0.94
C LEU A 35 -6.76 3.05 -2.13
N VAL A 36 -6.11 2.95 -3.28
CA VAL A 36 -6.49 3.66 -4.50
C VAL A 36 -6.84 2.64 -5.59
N CYS A 37 -7.87 2.91 -6.38
CA CYS A 37 -8.20 2.06 -7.51
C CYS A 37 -7.27 2.35 -8.70
N ARG A 38 -7.27 1.49 -9.71
CA ARG A 38 -6.50 1.68 -10.96
C ARG A 38 -6.76 2.98 -11.74
N HIS A 39 -7.79 3.75 -11.38
CA HIS A 39 -8.15 5.05 -11.98
C HIS A 39 -7.77 6.22 -11.07
N ASP A 40 -6.93 5.97 -10.07
CA ASP A 40 -6.42 6.98 -9.13
C ASP A 40 -7.48 7.60 -8.22
N HIS A 41 -8.63 6.93 -8.09
CA HIS A 41 -9.64 7.28 -7.11
C HIS A 41 -9.38 6.59 -5.78
N VAL A 42 -9.35 7.39 -4.72
CA VAL A 42 -9.27 6.92 -3.35
C VAL A 42 -10.52 6.10 -3.01
N LEU A 43 -10.30 4.87 -2.55
CA LEU A 43 -11.36 4.03 -2.01
C LEU A 43 -11.44 4.18 -0.48
N TRP A 44 -10.28 4.10 0.19
CA TRP A 44 -10.17 4.30 1.63
C TRP A 44 -8.85 4.97 2.00
N ILE A 45 -8.85 5.70 3.12
CA ILE A 45 -7.67 6.28 3.76
C ILE A 45 -7.65 5.78 5.21
N ALA A 46 -6.47 5.46 5.72
CA ALA A 46 -6.27 5.11 7.11
C ALA A 46 -5.17 6.00 7.72
N ASN A 47 -5.46 6.52 8.91
CA ASN A 47 -4.50 7.31 9.67
C ASN A 47 -3.50 6.38 10.34
N LEU A 48 -2.22 6.65 10.17
CA LEU A 48 -1.11 5.97 10.83
C LEU A 48 -0.97 6.53 12.24
N THR A 49 -1.43 5.74 13.21
CA THR A 49 -1.47 6.07 14.64
C THR A 49 -0.20 5.66 15.39
N SER A 50 0.74 4.97 14.74
CA SER A 50 2.00 4.55 15.33
C SER A 50 3.18 4.87 14.40
N ALA A 51 4.37 5.06 14.97
CA ALA A 51 5.57 5.30 14.20
C ALA A 51 5.88 4.11 13.27
N GLY A 52 6.20 4.42 12.02
CA GLY A 52 6.59 3.46 10.99
C GLY A 52 5.43 2.92 10.15
N GLU A 53 5.74 2.62 8.88
CA GLU A 53 4.82 2.01 7.93
C GLU A 53 4.68 0.51 8.23
N LYS A 54 3.73 0.16 9.09
CA LYS A 54 3.52 -1.23 9.48
C LYS A 54 2.58 -1.95 8.50
N GLN A 55 2.89 -3.21 8.21
CA GLN A 55 2.09 -4.05 7.30
C GLN A 55 0.61 -4.17 7.69
N HIS A 56 0.28 -3.99 8.98
CA HIS A 56 -1.11 -4.11 9.46
C HIS A 56 -2.05 -3.05 8.88
N TYR A 57 -1.55 -1.88 8.45
CA TYR A 57 -2.41 -0.88 7.82
C TYR A 57 -2.87 -1.34 6.43
N ALA A 58 -1.97 -1.94 5.64
CA ALA A 58 -2.33 -2.56 4.36
C ALA A 58 -3.32 -3.71 4.55
N LEU A 59 -3.13 -4.54 5.59
CA LEU A 59 -4.06 -5.62 5.93
C LEU A 59 -5.45 -5.09 6.31
N ALA A 60 -5.52 -4.00 7.09
CA ALA A 60 -6.79 -3.38 7.47
C ALA A 60 -7.54 -2.79 6.26
N LEU A 61 -6.82 -2.17 5.32
CA LEU A 61 -7.39 -1.68 4.07
C LEU A 61 -7.91 -2.82 3.19
N LEU A 62 -7.17 -3.94 3.12
CA LEU A 62 -7.61 -5.14 2.41
C LEU A 62 -8.85 -5.77 3.05
N ASP A 63 -8.87 -5.93 4.38
CA ASP A 63 -10.04 -6.45 5.10
C ASP A 63 -11.27 -5.56 4.84
N ARG A 64 -11.09 -4.23 4.86
CA ARG A 64 -12.18 -3.30 4.52
C ARG A 64 -12.65 -3.50 3.09
N LEU A 65 -11.75 -3.62 2.12
CA LEU A 65 -12.11 -3.87 0.73
C LEU A 65 -12.92 -5.17 0.57
N PHE A 66 -12.45 -6.28 1.13
CA PHE A 66 -13.08 -7.59 0.95
C PHE A 66 -14.49 -7.69 1.53
N LYS A 67 -14.82 -6.83 2.50
CA LYS A 67 -16.18 -6.66 3.02
C LYS A 67 -17.14 -5.96 2.03
N HIS A 68 -16.62 -5.25 1.04
CA HIS A 68 -17.40 -4.43 0.10
C HIS A 68 -17.36 -4.91 -1.36
N ILE A 69 -16.64 -5.99 -1.66
CA ILE A 69 -16.59 -6.56 -3.02
C ILE A 69 -17.28 -7.93 -3.10
N PRO A 70 -17.84 -8.32 -4.25
CA PRO A 70 -18.48 -9.62 -4.44
C PRO A 70 -17.52 -10.79 -4.14
N THR A 71 -18.03 -11.92 -3.67
CA THR A 71 -17.21 -13.07 -3.24
C THR A 71 -16.46 -13.76 -4.39
N GLN A 72 -16.93 -13.60 -5.62
CA GLN A 72 -16.33 -14.14 -6.84
C GLN A 72 -15.25 -13.23 -7.46
N MET A 73 -15.12 -11.98 -6.98
CA MET A 73 -14.26 -10.99 -7.62
C MET A 73 -12.77 -11.25 -7.30
N THR A 74 -11.90 -11.19 -8.29
CA THR A 74 -10.45 -11.23 -8.05
C THR A 74 -9.86 -9.82 -8.08
N ILE A 75 -8.79 -9.62 -7.32
CA ILE A 75 -8.10 -8.33 -7.24
C ILE A 75 -6.61 -8.48 -7.57
N GLY A 76 -6.10 -7.55 -8.38
CA GLY A 76 -4.67 -7.31 -8.52
C GLY A 76 -4.23 -6.25 -7.53
N LEU A 77 -3.28 -6.58 -6.67
CA LEU A 77 -2.73 -5.72 -5.64
C LEU A 77 -1.30 -5.29 -6.03
N LEU A 78 -1.12 -4.01 -6.34
CA LEU A 78 0.20 -3.41 -6.45
C LEU A 78 0.57 -2.81 -5.11
N TYR A 79 1.72 -3.23 -4.58
CA TYR A 79 2.23 -2.76 -3.30
C TYR A 79 3.75 -2.72 -3.34
N ASP A 80 4.36 -1.67 -2.82
CA ASP A 80 5.81 -1.49 -2.80
C ASP A 80 6.52 -2.74 -2.32
N ILE A 81 6.06 -3.30 -1.19
CA ILE A 81 6.57 -4.54 -0.61
C ILE A 81 5.63 -5.74 -0.83
N GLY A 82 4.95 -5.81 -1.98
CA GLY A 82 3.94 -6.81 -2.31
C GLY A 82 4.40 -8.26 -2.11
N CYS A 83 5.66 -8.58 -2.44
CA CYS A 83 6.20 -9.92 -2.21
C CYS A 83 6.36 -10.27 -0.71
N GLN A 84 6.66 -9.28 0.13
CA GLN A 84 6.74 -9.47 1.58
C GLN A 84 5.36 -9.58 2.19
N LEU A 85 4.40 -8.79 1.71
CA LEU A 85 3.02 -8.86 2.16
C LEU A 85 2.43 -10.24 1.86
N GLU A 86 2.59 -10.76 0.63
CA GLU A 86 2.14 -12.11 0.29
C GLU A 86 2.78 -13.17 1.20
N ARG A 87 4.10 -13.09 1.42
CA ARG A 87 4.83 -13.97 2.33
C ARG A 87 4.27 -13.92 3.76
N SER A 88 4.05 -12.72 4.29
CA SER A 88 3.48 -12.50 5.63
C SER A 88 2.09 -13.10 5.75
N CYS A 89 1.21 -12.87 4.76
CA CYS A 89 -0.14 -13.44 4.73
C CYS A 89 -0.12 -14.97 4.74
N ARG A 90 0.77 -15.59 3.94
CA ARG A 90 0.90 -17.05 3.89
C ARG A 90 1.51 -17.65 5.15
N LYS A 91 2.48 -16.97 5.76
CA LYS A 91 3.20 -17.46 6.94
C LYS A 91 2.35 -17.38 8.21
N TRP A 92 1.62 -16.28 8.38
CA TRP A 92 0.89 -15.98 9.61
C TRP A 92 -0.62 -16.13 9.48
N SER A 93 -1.12 -16.52 8.30
CA SER A 93 -2.56 -16.66 8.02
C SER A 93 -3.34 -15.39 8.33
N PHE A 94 -2.76 -14.21 8.00
CA PHE A 94 -3.42 -12.92 8.23
C PHE A 94 -4.70 -12.73 7.41
N LEU A 95 -4.79 -13.42 6.27
CA LEU A 95 -5.98 -13.49 5.45
C LEU A 95 -6.38 -14.96 5.33
N ASP A 96 -7.68 -15.23 5.34
CA ASP A 96 -8.21 -16.57 5.08
C ASP A 96 -7.86 -17.03 3.66
N ASN A 97 -7.77 -18.36 3.47
CA ASN A 97 -7.36 -18.94 2.20
C ASN A 97 -8.31 -18.57 1.04
N SER A 98 -9.59 -18.34 1.30
CA SER A 98 -10.55 -17.88 0.29
C SER A 98 -10.25 -16.47 -0.18
N THR A 99 -9.99 -15.54 0.74
CA THR A 99 -9.54 -14.19 0.40
C THR A 99 -8.19 -14.19 -0.28
N LEU A 100 -7.20 -14.92 0.26
CA LEU A 100 -5.84 -14.92 -0.26
C LEU A 100 -5.75 -15.47 -1.69
N SER A 101 -6.55 -16.47 -2.04
CA SER A 101 -6.60 -17.04 -3.40
C SER A 101 -7.17 -16.06 -4.44
N ARG A 102 -7.90 -15.04 -4.01
CA ARG A 102 -8.48 -14.00 -4.85
C ARG A 102 -7.57 -12.80 -5.06
N ILE A 103 -6.37 -12.80 -4.46
CA ILE A 103 -5.41 -11.70 -4.58
C ILE A 103 -4.23 -12.12 -5.45
N ALA A 104 -4.03 -11.40 -6.55
CA ALA A 104 -2.77 -11.40 -7.26
C ALA A 104 -1.88 -10.29 -6.68
N PHE A 105 -0.74 -10.65 -6.10
CA PHE A 105 0.23 -9.66 -5.58
C PHE A 105 1.24 -9.25 -6.64
N ALA A 106 1.55 -7.97 -6.73
CA ALA A 106 2.59 -7.42 -7.58
C ALA A 106 3.25 -6.24 -6.88
N VAL A 107 4.41 -5.84 -7.40
CA VAL A 107 5.15 -4.67 -6.95
C VAL A 107 4.97 -3.54 -7.98
N ALA A 108 4.82 -2.30 -7.53
CA ALA A 108 4.77 -1.15 -8.43
C ALA A 108 5.98 -1.16 -9.40
N VAL A 109 5.78 -0.74 -10.65
CA VAL A 109 6.74 -0.92 -11.76
C VAL A 109 8.11 -0.35 -11.41
N PHE A 110 8.16 0.87 -10.87
CA PHE A 110 9.44 1.51 -10.52
C PHE A 110 10.09 0.86 -9.30
N HIS A 111 9.28 0.49 -8.31
CA HIS A 111 9.74 -0.21 -7.11
C HIS A 111 10.29 -1.60 -7.42
N ALA A 112 9.73 -2.29 -8.42
CA ALA A 112 10.14 -3.64 -8.81
C ALA A 112 11.63 -3.69 -9.17
N TYR A 113 12.19 -2.65 -9.78
CA TYR A 113 13.63 -2.64 -10.12
C TYR A 113 14.57 -2.64 -8.91
N GLY A 114 14.10 -2.24 -7.73
CA GLY A 114 14.83 -2.35 -6.46
C GLY A 114 14.86 -3.78 -5.88
N TYR A 115 14.04 -4.69 -6.42
CA TYR A 115 13.97 -6.07 -5.94
C TYR A 115 15.03 -6.98 -6.56
N GLN A 116 15.29 -8.11 -5.90
CA GLN A 116 16.14 -9.16 -6.46
C GLN A 116 15.57 -9.70 -7.78
N TRP A 117 16.43 -10.05 -8.72
CA TRP A 117 16.04 -10.48 -10.07
C TRP A 117 14.93 -11.55 -10.13
N PRO A 118 14.92 -12.62 -9.29
CA PRO A 118 13.81 -13.58 -9.31
C PRO A 118 12.48 -12.97 -8.87
N CYS A 119 12.50 -12.02 -7.92
CA CYS A 119 11.32 -11.27 -7.52
C CYS A 119 10.77 -10.40 -8.67
N GLN A 120 11.66 -9.75 -9.43
CA GLN A 120 11.29 -8.99 -10.63
C GLN A 120 10.66 -9.84 -11.75
N ILE A 121 10.85 -11.16 -11.74
CA ILE A 121 10.21 -12.02 -12.73
C ILE A 121 8.78 -12.36 -12.30
N VAL A 122 8.58 -12.66 -11.02
CA VAL A 122 7.31 -13.16 -10.51
C VAL A 122 6.34 -12.05 -10.11
N TYR A 123 6.84 -10.96 -9.54
CA TYR A 123 6.01 -9.88 -8.98
C TYR A 123 5.94 -8.63 -9.85
N HIS A 124 6.66 -8.57 -10.98
CA HIS A 124 6.59 -7.42 -11.86
C HIS A 124 5.27 -7.42 -12.66
N PRO A 125 4.47 -6.34 -12.62
CA PRO A 125 3.11 -6.35 -13.16
C PRO A 125 3.06 -6.50 -14.68
N ARG A 126 4.12 -6.11 -15.39
CA ARG A 126 4.23 -6.36 -16.85
C ARG A 126 4.47 -7.82 -17.22
N LYS A 127 4.79 -8.68 -16.24
CA LYS A 127 5.04 -10.11 -16.41
C LYS A 127 3.95 -10.97 -15.74
N ARG A 128 2.89 -10.34 -15.22
CA ARG A 128 1.83 -11.00 -14.48
C ARG A 128 0.48 -10.61 -15.07
N ASP A 129 -0.33 -11.60 -15.36
CA ASP A 129 -1.67 -11.38 -15.90
C ASP A 129 -2.55 -10.63 -14.89
N GLY A 130 -3.54 -9.93 -15.41
CA GLY A 130 -4.48 -9.17 -14.60
C GLY A 130 -4.03 -7.75 -14.26
N PHE A 131 -2.78 -7.34 -14.49
CA PHE A 131 -2.32 -5.96 -14.18
C PHE A 131 -2.40 -4.99 -15.36
N GLY A 132 -2.30 -5.47 -16.61
CA GLY A 132 -2.40 -4.61 -17.80
C GLY A 132 -1.32 -3.53 -17.81
N LEU A 133 -1.68 -2.26 -18.06
CA LEU A 133 -0.73 -1.15 -18.09
C LEU A 133 -0.60 -0.36 -16.78
N SER A 134 -1.20 -0.83 -15.68
CA SER A 134 -1.08 -0.19 -14.37
C SER A 134 0.38 -0.16 -13.90
N ASP A 135 0.82 0.99 -13.43
CA ASP A 135 2.19 1.26 -12.98
C ASP A 135 2.37 1.08 -11.47
N GLY A 136 1.32 1.27 -10.66
CA GLY A 136 1.44 1.20 -9.20
C GLY A 136 1.62 2.56 -8.52
N GLU A 137 1.55 3.68 -9.26
CA GLU A 137 1.96 5.02 -8.78
C GLU A 137 0.81 5.97 -8.37
N GLY A 138 -0.39 5.43 -8.22
CA GLY A 138 -1.63 6.15 -7.90
C GLY A 138 -1.62 6.83 -6.54
N CYS A 139 -1.03 6.20 -5.52
CA CYS A 139 -0.90 6.84 -4.21
C CYS A 139 0.10 8.01 -4.28
N GLU A 140 1.23 7.86 -4.97
CA GLU A 140 2.23 8.90 -5.21
C GLU A 140 1.62 10.09 -5.94
N ARG A 141 0.80 9.83 -6.97
CA ARG A 141 0.07 10.87 -7.71
C ARG A 141 -0.94 11.58 -6.82
N LEU A 142 -1.71 10.84 -6.02
CA LEU A 142 -2.62 11.42 -5.02
C LEU A 142 -1.85 12.32 -4.04
N TRP A 143 -0.75 11.84 -3.46
CA TRP A 143 0.03 12.60 -2.49
C TRP A 143 0.70 13.83 -3.12
N SER A 144 1.17 13.72 -4.36
CA SER A 144 1.68 14.85 -5.14
C SER A 144 0.60 15.92 -5.32
N PHE A 145 -0.64 15.52 -5.65
CA PHE A 145 -1.78 16.42 -5.78
C PHE A 145 -2.18 17.08 -4.45
N LEU A 146 -2.12 16.34 -3.34
CA LEU A 146 -2.48 16.85 -2.01
C LEU A 146 -1.36 17.68 -1.36
N LYS A 147 -0.12 17.57 -1.86
CA LYS A 147 1.06 18.26 -1.32
C LYS A 147 0.86 19.76 -1.07
N PRO A 148 0.21 20.54 -1.96
CA PRO A 148 -0.03 21.96 -1.75
C PRO A 148 -1.04 22.28 -0.64
N LEU A 149 -1.88 21.33 -0.23
CA LEU A 149 -2.88 21.50 0.84
C LEU A 149 -2.28 21.23 2.24
N ILE A 150 -1.13 20.55 2.29
CA ILE A 150 -0.45 20.24 3.55
C ILE A 150 -0.16 21.50 4.39
N PRO A 151 0.31 22.63 3.84
CA PRO A 151 0.62 23.82 4.63
C PRO A 151 -0.60 24.47 5.30
N SER A 152 -1.75 24.57 4.63
CA SER A 152 -2.96 25.23 5.16
C SER A 152 -3.65 24.38 6.23
N LEU A 153 -3.59 23.06 6.11
CA LEU A 153 -4.11 22.11 7.10
C LEU A 153 -3.24 22.02 8.36
N ARG A 154 -2.11 22.74 8.46
CA ARG A 154 -1.26 22.78 9.67
C ARG A 154 -1.90 23.55 10.84
N VAL A 155 -2.81 24.49 10.57
CA VAL A 155 -3.35 25.48 11.54
C VAL A 155 -4.87 25.34 11.71
N SER A 156 -5.38 24.12 11.90
CA SER A 156 -6.77 23.92 12.34
C SER A 156 -6.78 23.39 13.77
N GLY A 157 -7.39 24.16 14.68
CA GLY A 157 -7.59 23.79 16.08
C GLY A 157 -8.60 22.65 16.24
N VAL A 158 -8.70 22.12 17.46
CA VAL A 158 -9.40 20.88 17.87
C VAL A 158 -10.89 20.81 17.51
N HIS A 159 -11.52 21.90 17.04
CA HIS A 159 -12.98 22.03 16.92
C HIS A 159 -13.58 22.17 15.51
N MET A 160 -12.82 21.98 14.41
CA MET A 160 -13.43 21.99 13.07
C MET A 160 -13.94 20.60 12.66
N LEU A 161 -15.20 20.32 12.98
CA LEU A 161 -16.00 19.25 12.39
C LEU A 161 -16.57 19.76 11.06
N PHE A 162 -15.92 19.44 9.94
CA PHE A 162 -16.57 19.56 8.63
C PHE A 162 -17.40 18.31 8.35
N SER A 163 -18.67 18.55 8.04
CA SER A 163 -19.72 17.60 7.76
C SER A 163 -19.36 16.60 6.64
N ASN A 164 -19.75 15.34 6.87
CA ASN A 164 -19.79 14.19 5.96
C ASN A 164 -20.06 14.52 4.47
N GLN A 165 -19.03 14.82 3.69
CA GLN A 165 -18.90 14.47 2.26
C GLN A 165 -17.58 15.05 1.76
N PHE A 166 -16.71 14.20 1.21
CA PHE A 166 -15.39 14.53 0.66
C PHE A 166 -14.29 14.89 1.69
N ILE A 167 -13.28 14.01 1.76
CA ILE A 167 -11.91 14.31 2.23
C ILE A 167 -11.77 14.54 3.75
N ASN A 168 -11.64 13.46 4.51
CA ASN A 168 -11.00 13.51 5.84
C ASN A 168 -9.49 13.25 5.65
N LEU A 169 -8.72 14.31 5.39
CA LEU A 169 -7.25 14.30 5.36
C LEU A 169 -6.73 15.08 6.56
N THR A 170 -6.24 14.37 7.57
CA THR A 170 -5.48 14.96 8.68
C THR A 170 -4.00 14.77 8.40
N LEU A 171 -3.49 15.54 7.43
CA LEU A 171 -2.08 15.54 7.04
C LEU A 171 -1.24 16.40 8.00
N ARG A 172 -0.42 15.77 8.87
CA ARG A 172 0.63 16.45 9.65
C ARG A 172 2.00 15.75 9.50
N ARG A 173 2.89 16.34 8.68
CA ARG A 173 4.40 16.27 8.58
C ARG A 173 5.10 14.87 8.69
N SER A 174 6.18 14.51 7.99
CA SER A 174 7.06 15.15 7.01
C SER A 174 8.08 14.14 6.40
N LEU A 175 8.42 14.34 5.12
CA LEU A 175 9.70 14.07 4.43
C LEU A 175 10.07 12.64 3.97
N ILE A 176 9.93 12.48 2.64
CA ILE A 176 10.86 11.81 1.70
C ILE A 176 10.98 10.28 1.82
N SER A 177 10.50 9.63 0.76
CA SER A 177 10.71 8.22 0.42
C SER A 177 10.23 7.26 1.48
N ASP A 178 8.92 7.05 1.52
CA ASP A 178 8.30 5.79 1.10
C ASP A 178 6.79 6.06 1.18
N TYR A 179 6.09 5.89 0.05
CA TYR A 179 4.64 6.06 -0.01
C TYR A 179 4.05 4.68 -0.09
N LEU A 180 3.29 4.30 0.92
CA LEU A 180 2.65 3.00 0.95
C LEU A 180 1.52 2.94 -0.10
N SER A 181 1.83 2.38 -1.26
CA SER A 181 0.97 2.45 -2.45
C SER A 181 0.21 1.16 -2.65
N LEU A 182 -1.07 1.13 -2.30
CA LEU A 182 -1.93 -0.02 -2.54
C LEU A 182 -2.85 0.29 -3.72
N ILE A 183 -2.50 -0.19 -4.92
CA ILE A 183 -3.38 -0.07 -6.08
C ILE A 183 -4.13 -1.35 -6.32
N LEU A 184 -5.44 -1.23 -6.31
CA LEU A 184 -6.35 -2.29 -6.70
C LEU A 184 -6.70 -2.17 -8.16
N LYS A 185 -6.35 -3.22 -8.89
CA LYS A 185 -7.00 -3.53 -10.14
C LYS A 185 -8.10 -4.55 -9.91
N PHE A 186 -9.32 -4.15 -10.26
CA PHE A 186 -10.44 -5.05 -10.39
C PHE A 186 -10.27 -5.86 -11.68
N THR A 187 -10.15 -7.18 -11.55
CA THR A 187 -10.27 -8.11 -12.68
C THR A 187 -11.67 -8.71 -12.63
N THR A 188 -12.48 -8.37 -13.65
CA THR A 188 -13.73 -9.06 -13.96
C THR A 188 -13.43 -10.43 -14.57
#